data_AF-A0AA37EKB4-F1
#
_entry.id   AF-A0AA37EKB4-F1
#
_cell.length_a   1.000
_cell.length_b   1.000
_cell.length_c   1.000
_cell.angle_alpha   90.00
_cell.angle_beta   90.00
_cell.angle_gamma   90.00
#
_symmetry.space_group_name_H-M   'P 1'
#
loop_
_entity.id
_entity.type
_entity.pdbx_description
1 polymer ?
#
loop_
_entity_poly.entity_id
_entity_poly.type
_entity_poly.pdbx_seq_one_letter_code
_entity_poly.pdbx_strand_id
1 'polypeptide(L)'
;MGGMRRSKRTNTLIIISDHTKALYDDKWYGDTLHYTGEGKRGDQTLTKNNRTLNESDHNGVEVHLFEVLHPTQYIYHGVVSLAGKPYQEDQADEDGVMRKVWMFPVKPAFPISVDSAAYQFYTKAQQKRAERLSDEALARHLNDTEKQKAAQRDVTSSVYVRNPYVAEYAKRRAKGICQLCGQPAPFCDQKGRPYLESHHIEWLSQGGADTTSNTAALCPNCHKKMHIVNDPKDVQKLRAAII
;
A
#
# COMPACT_ATOMS: atom_id res chain seq x y z
N MET A 1 -8.49 -8.79 21.57
CA MET A 1 -7.06 -8.54 21.89
C MET A 1 -6.74 -7.09 21.60
N GLY A 2 -6.04 -6.40 22.50
CA GLY A 2 -5.63 -4.99 22.35
C GLY A 2 -4.37 -4.83 21.48
N GLY A 3 -4.19 -3.62 20.95
CA GLY A 3 -3.04 -3.23 20.13
C GLY A 3 -1.74 -3.06 20.93
N MET A 4 -1.84 -2.79 22.24
CA MET A 4 -0.68 -2.66 23.13
C MET A 4 -0.51 -3.86 24.06
N ARG A 5 0.72 -4.35 24.21
CA ARG A 5 1.06 -5.52 25.04
C ARG A 5 2.32 -5.25 25.85
N ARG A 6 2.16 -5.02 27.16
CA ARG A 6 3.26 -4.73 28.08
C ARG A 6 3.83 -6.02 28.70
N SER A 7 5.15 -6.20 28.63
CA SER A 7 5.89 -7.26 29.33
C SER A 7 6.78 -6.66 30.41
N LYS A 8 6.53 -7.00 31.68
CA LYS A 8 7.39 -6.60 32.80
C LYS A 8 8.71 -7.38 32.85
N ARG A 9 8.72 -8.63 32.35
CA ARG A 9 9.89 -9.52 32.39
C ARG A 9 11.04 -9.00 31.52
N THR A 10 10.70 -8.54 30.32
CA THR A 10 11.67 -8.01 29.34
C THR A 10 11.78 -6.50 29.39
N ASN A 11 10.98 -5.84 30.24
CA ASN A 11 10.82 -4.40 30.27
C ASN A 11 10.45 -3.79 28.89
N THR A 12 9.70 -4.51 28.05
CA THR A 12 9.28 -4.04 26.71
C THR A 12 7.78 -3.74 26.61
N LEU A 13 7.40 -2.86 25.68
CA LEU A 13 6.01 -2.64 25.25
C LEU A 13 5.92 -2.95 23.75
N ILE A 14 5.01 -3.85 23.38
CA ILE A 14 4.71 -4.13 21.97
C ILE A 14 3.48 -3.31 21.57
N ILE A 15 3.60 -2.54 20.50
CA ILE A 15 2.48 -1.87 19.85
C ILE A 15 2.22 -2.53 18.48
N ILE A 16 0.95 -2.76 18.17
CA ILE A 16 0.51 -3.45 16.96
C ILE A 16 -0.46 -2.52 16.23
N SER A 17 -0.05 -2.03 15.07
CA SER A 17 -0.90 -1.30 14.14
C SER A 17 -1.57 -2.29 13.19
N ASP A 18 -2.89 -2.45 13.33
CA ASP A 18 -3.65 -3.47 12.61
C ASP A 18 -4.67 -2.84 11.66
N HIS A 19 -4.21 -2.59 10.43
CA HIS A 19 -5.00 -1.98 9.37
C HIS A 19 -6.09 -2.90 8.80
N THR A 20 -6.12 -4.17 9.21
CA THR A 20 -7.18 -5.10 8.81
C THR A 20 -8.45 -4.91 9.64
N LYS A 21 -8.35 -4.21 10.78
CA LYS A 21 -9.48 -3.88 11.66
C LYS A 21 -9.91 -2.43 11.45
N ALA A 22 -11.21 -2.17 11.62
CA ALA A 22 -11.80 -0.85 11.42
C ALA A 22 -11.76 0.05 12.68
N LEU A 23 -11.03 -0.35 13.71
CA LEU A 23 -11.16 0.23 15.05
C LEU A 23 -10.27 1.45 15.31
N TYR A 24 -9.16 1.53 14.60
CA TYR A 24 -8.10 2.50 14.83
C TYR A 24 -7.63 3.01 13.48
N ASP A 25 -7.47 4.33 13.40
CA ASP A 25 -7.03 5.03 12.19
C ASP A 25 -5.56 5.42 12.33
N ASP A 26 -4.69 4.42 12.50
CA ASP A 26 -3.25 4.62 12.55
C ASP A 26 -2.76 5.09 11.17
N LYS A 27 -2.00 6.20 11.12
CA LYS A 27 -1.53 6.81 9.86
C LYS A 27 -0.05 7.03 9.83
N TRP A 28 0.56 6.74 8.68
CA TRP A 28 1.95 7.11 8.40
C TRP A 28 2.01 8.50 7.76
N TYR A 29 2.85 9.38 8.33
CA TYR A 29 3.23 10.65 7.73
C TYR A 29 4.74 10.64 7.51
N GLY A 30 5.17 10.20 6.31
CA GLY A 30 6.59 9.97 6.04
C GLY A 30 7.09 8.76 6.82
N ASP A 31 8.08 8.96 7.67
CA ASP A 31 8.69 7.90 8.49
C ASP A 31 8.15 7.80 9.92
N THR A 32 7.08 8.55 10.22
CA THR A 32 6.45 8.58 11.55
C THR A 32 5.05 7.99 11.49
N LEU A 33 4.78 7.00 12.33
CA LEU A 33 3.46 6.42 12.54
C LEU A 33 2.74 7.18 13.65
N HIS A 34 1.55 7.66 13.38
CA HIS A 34 0.66 8.23 14.38
C HIS A 34 -0.23 7.10 14.89
N TYR A 35 0.16 6.54 16.03
CA TYR A 35 -0.48 5.36 16.62
C TYR A 35 -1.60 5.76 17.58
N THR A 36 -2.79 5.20 17.41
CA THR A 36 -3.93 5.43 18.30
C THR A 36 -3.77 4.63 19.60
N GLY A 37 -3.98 5.30 20.73
CA GLY A 37 -3.89 4.73 22.08
C GLY A 37 -4.87 3.59 22.35
N GLU A 38 -4.68 2.91 23.47
CA GLU A 38 -5.57 1.85 23.95
C GLU A 38 -6.81 2.44 24.63
N GLY A 39 -7.92 1.73 24.45
CA GLY A 39 -9.24 2.09 24.95
C GLY A 39 -10.21 2.10 23.79
N LYS A 40 -11.28 1.31 23.87
CA LYS A 40 -12.20 1.05 22.75
C LYS A 40 -13.50 1.86 22.81
N ARG A 41 -13.87 2.37 23.98
CA ARG A 41 -15.12 3.08 24.27
C ARG A 41 -14.82 4.27 25.15
N GLY A 42 -15.51 5.38 24.89
CA GLY A 42 -15.33 6.64 25.61
C GLY A 42 -13.94 7.25 25.46
N ASP A 43 -13.77 8.42 26.05
CA ASP A 43 -12.55 9.21 25.95
C ASP A 43 -11.35 8.46 26.56
N GLN A 44 -10.26 8.42 25.80
CA GLN A 44 -9.02 7.82 26.24
C GLN A 44 -8.30 8.70 27.26
N THR A 45 -7.63 8.05 28.20
CA THR A 45 -6.82 8.69 29.24
C THR A 45 -5.38 8.20 29.18
N LEU A 46 -4.44 8.99 29.68
CA LEU A 46 -3.02 8.59 29.85
C LEU A 46 -2.86 7.69 31.08
N THR A 47 -3.50 6.52 31.05
CA THR A 47 -3.38 5.50 32.10
C THR A 47 -2.86 4.18 31.51
N LYS A 48 -2.37 3.28 32.36
CA LYS A 48 -1.89 1.94 31.96
C LYS A 48 -0.87 1.98 30.80
N ASN A 49 -1.18 1.34 29.66
CA ASN A 49 -0.28 1.26 28.51
C ASN A 49 -0.15 2.62 27.80
N ASN A 50 -1.20 3.45 27.77
CA ASN A 50 -1.12 4.81 27.21
C ASN A 50 -0.11 5.64 27.98
N ARG A 51 -0.12 5.54 29.32
CA ARG A 51 0.90 6.18 30.17
C ARG A 51 2.30 5.64 29.87
N THR A 52 2.42 4.31 29.76
CA THR A 52 3.71 3.66 29.50
C THR A 52 4.31 4.12 28.17
N LEU A 53 3.49 4.25 27.12
CA LEU A 53 3.93 4.77 25.82
C LEU A 53 4.25 6.27 25.89
N ASN A 54 3.40 7.07 26.54
CA ASN A 54 3.61 8.51 26.73
C ASN A 54 4.93 8.85 27.42
N GLU A 55 5.34 8.03 28.39
CA GLU A 55 6.55 8.21 29.19
C GLU A 55 7.76 7.44 28.63
N SER A 56 7.62 6.80 27.45
CA SER A 56 8.61 5.82 26.93
C SER A 56 10.01 6.40 26.72
N ASP A 57 10.13 7.69 26.44
CA ASP A 57 11.42 8.36 26.26
C ASP A 57 12.27 8.42 27.55
N HIS A 58 11.65 8.26 28.74
CA HIS A 58 12.34 8.45 30.02
C HIS A 58 12.01 7.39 31.09
N ASN A 59 11.06 6.48 30.85
CA ASN A 59 10.72 5.41 31.78
C ASN A 59 11.55 4.12 31.59
N GLY A 60 12.45 4.10 30.59
CA GLY A 60 13.34 2.98 30.29
C GLY A 60 12.66 1.79 29.63
N VAL A 61 11.41 1.93 29.15
CA VAL A 61 10.67 0.87 28.45
C VAL A 61 10.97 0.91 26.96
N GLU A 62 11.53 -0.17 26.42
CA GLU A 62 11.73 -0.32 24.98
C GLU A 62 10.41 -0.62 24.27
N VAL A 63 10.08 0.16 23.23
CA VAL A 63 8.84 0.02 22.46
C VAL A 63 9.13 -0.66 21.14
N HIS A 64 8.40 -1.74 20.83
CA HIS A 64 8.52 -2.52 19.60
C HIS A 64 7.27 -2.36 18.75
N LEU A 65 7.44 -2.06 17.47
CA LEU A 65 6.33 -1.88 16.53
C LEU A 65 6.14 -3.13 15.66
N PHE A 66 4.90 -3.61 15.61
CA PHE A 66 4.43 -4.53 14.60
C PHE A 66 3.31 -3.91 13.79
N GLU A 67 3.20 -4.35 12.54
CA GLU A 67 2.13 -3.92 11.65
C GLU A 67 1.48 -5.10 10.94
N VAL A 68 0.16 -5.00 10.75
CA VAL A 68 -0.65 -6.03 10.09
C VAL A 68 -1.34 -5.40 8.88
N LEU A 69 -0.81 -5.69 7.69
CA LEU A 69 -1.38 -5.29 6.40
C LEU A 69 -2.22 -6.41 5.76
N HIS A 70 -1.92 -7.66 6.10
CA HIS A 70 -2.66 -8.85 5.72
C HIS A 70 -3.10 -9.59 6.99
N PRO A 71 -4.35 -10.09 7.10
CA PRO A 71 -4.82 -10.81 8.29
C PRO A 71 -3.83 -11.90 8.70
N THR A 72 -3.56 -12.00 10.00
CA THR A 72 -2.66 -12.99 10.62
C THR A 72 -1.16 -12.86 10.32
N GLN A 73 -0.75 -11.95 9.44
CA GLN A 73 0.66 -11.70 9.13
C GLN A 73 1.15 -10.45 9.85
N TYR A 74 2.21 -10.61 10.66
CA TYR A 74 2.80 -9.52 11.43
C TYR A 74 4.15 -9.14 10.84
N ILE A 75 4.30 -7.88 10.44
CA ILE A 75 5.57 -7.30 10.01
C ILE A 75 6.20 -6.65 11.23
N TYR A 76 7.42 -7.06 11.58
CA TYR A 76 8.16 -6.44 12.67
C TYR A 76 9.01 -5.27 12.15
N HIS A 77 8.81 -4.09 12.74
CA HIS A 77 9.43 -2.84 12.31
C HIS A 77 10.57 -2.36 13.21
N GLY A 78 10.95 -3.17 14.19
CA GLY A 78 12.05 -2.83 15.10
C GLY A 78 11.61 -2.06 16.33
N VAL A 79 12.59 -1.42 16.97
CA VAL A 79 12.42 -0.53 18.12
C VAL A 79 12.00 0.86 17.62
N VAL A 80 11.04 1.47 18.32
CA VAL A 80 10.53 2.81 18.04
C VAL A 80 10.65 3.72 19.27
N SER A 81 10.70 5.02 19.04
CA SER A 81 10.64 6.07 20.06
C SER A 81 9.56 7.09 19.72
N LEU A 82 9.15 7.94 20.67
CA LEU A 82 8.26 9.04 20.35
C LEU A 82 8.99 10.03 19.42
N ALA A 83 8.29 10.45 18.36
CA ALA A 83 8.79 11.38 17.35
C ALA A 83 8.26 12.81 17.55
N GLY A 84 7.31 12.98 18.46
CA GLY A 84 6.65 14.24 18.75
C GLY A 84 5.78 14.11 20.00
N LYS A 85 5.18 15.23 20.42
CA LYS A 85 4.30 15.26 21.59
C LYS A 85 3.01 14.48 21.27
N PRO A 86 2.60 13.51 22.11
CA PRO A 86 1.29 12.91 22.00
C PRO A 86 0.19 13.97 22.08
N TYR A 87 -0.88 13.77 21.32
CA TYR A 87 -1.96 14.74 21.18
C TYR A 87 -3.32 14.04 21.08
N GLN A 88 -4.41 14.80 21.08
CA GLN A 88 -5.76 14.22 20.99
C GLN A 88 -6.42 14.51 19.65
N GLU A 89 -7.16 13.54 19.16
CA GLU A 89 -8.05 13.65 17.99
C GLU A 89 -9.45 13.15 18.38
N ASP A 90 -10.47 13.63 17.66
CA ASP A 90 -11.81 13.07 17.76
C ASP A 90 -11.94 11.94 16.71
N GLN A 91 -12.17 10.71 17.18
CA GLN A 91 -12.39 9.52 16.33
C GLN A 91 -13.65 8.79 16.79
N ALA A 92 -14.34 8.13 15.87
CA ALA A 92 -15.46 7.26 16.23
C ALA A 92 -14.97 6.04 17.00
N ASP A 93 -15.74 5.61 18.01
CA ASP A 93 -15.49 4.37 18.73
C ASP A 93 -16.10 3.13 18.02
N GLU A 94 -16.06 1.95 18.66
CA GLU A 94 -16.60 0.72 18.05
C GLU A 94 -18.11 0.80 17.74
N ASP A 95 -18.84 1.67 18.45
CA ASP A 95 -20.28 1.86 18.31
C ASP A 95 -20.59 3.08 17.39
N GLY A 96 -19.56 3.71 16.79
CA GLY A 96 -19.69 4.86 15.90
C GLY A 96 -19.81 6.21 16.62
N VAL A 97 -19.60 6.25 17.94
CA VAL A 97 -19.73 7.46 18.75
C VAL A 97 -18.41 8.22 18.76
N MET A 98 -18.45 9.52 18.43
CA MET A 98 -17.27 10.38 18.47
C MET A 98 -16.72 10.50 19.89
N ARG A 99 -15.41 10.32 20.03
CA ARG A 99 -14.69 10.37 21.31
C ARG A 99 -13.27 10.88 21.14
N LYS A 100 -12.66 11.33 22.24
CA LYS A 100 -11.25 11.73 22.26
C LYS A 100 -10.34 10.51 22.37
N VAL A 101 -9.44 10.38 21.41
CA VAL A 101 -8.37 9.38 21.44
C VAL A 101 -7.01 10.06 21.59
N TRP A 102 -6.04 9.36 22.18
CA TRP A 102 -4.65 9.80 22.22
C TRP A 102 -3.91 9.26 21.01
N MET A 103 -3.25 10.16 20.29
CA MET A 103 -2.36 9.85 19.18
C MET A 103 -0.91 9.95 19.64
N PHE A 104 -0.13 8.92 19.36
CA PHE A 104 1.29 8.81 19.71
C PHE A 104 2.11 8.78 18.43
N PRO A 105 2.76 9.89 18.04
CA PRO A 105 3.73 9.88 16.93
C PRO A 105 4.93 9.04 17.35
N VAL A 106 5.13 7.89 16.70
CA VAL A 106 6.25 6.98 16.93
C VAL A 106 7.08 6.82 15.67
N LYS A 107 8.40 6.81 15.83
CA LYS A 107 9.36 6.67 14.73
C LYS A 107 10.30 5.49 15.00
N PRO A 108 10.50 4.61 14.01
CA PRO A 108 11.48 3.54 14.11
C PRO A 108 12.91 4.04 14.03
N ALA A 109 13.81 3.33 14.70
CA ALA A 109 15.24 3.65 14.70
C ALA A 109 15.90 3.49 13.33
N PHE A 110 15.30 2.67 12.44
CA PHE A 110 15.80 2.42 11.09
C PHE A 110 14.69 2.67 10.06
N PRO A 111 15.03 3.09 8.83
CA PRO A 111 14.05 3.23 7.76
C PRO A 111 13.28 1.92 7.56
N ILE A 112 11.96 2.00 7.62
CA ILE A 112 11.08 0.88 7.29
C ILE A 112 10.88 0.88 5.79
N SER A 113 10.97 -0.30 5.19
CA SER A 113 10.33 -0.57 3.92
C SER A 113 9.31 -1.68 4.08
N VAL A 114 8.15 -1.50 3.45
CA VAL A 114 7.13 -2.54 3.38
C VAL A 114 7.29 -3.30 2.08
N ASP A 115 7.05 -4.61 2.14
CA ASP A 115 6.91 -5.42 0.95
C ASP A 115 5.77 -4.92 0.05
N SER A 116 6.07 -4.70 -1.22
CA SER A 116 5.08 -4.18 -2.17
C SER A 116 3.87 -5.08 -2.33
N ALA A 117 3.97 -6.40 -2.18
CA ALA A 117 2.81 -7.29 -2.31
C ALA A 117 1.88 -7.16 -1.10
N ALA A 118 2.43 -7.08 0.12
CA ALA A 118 1.66 -6.81 1.33
C ALA A 118 0.95 -5.45 1.27
N TYR A 119 1.63 -4.40 0.81
CA TYR A 119 1.02 -3.08 0.64
C TYR A 119 -0.07 -3.05 -0.45
N GLN A 120 0.14 -3.76 -1.56
CA GLN A 120 -0.88 -3.91 -2.61
C GLN A 120 -2.12 -4.67 -2.11
N PHE A 121 -1.95 -5.67 -1.26
CA PHE A 121 -3.08 -6.36 -0.64
C PHE A 121 -3.90 -5.39 0.24
N TYR A 122 -3.22 -4.62 1.09
CA TYR A 122 -3.85 -3.61 1.95
C TYR A 122 -4.65 -2.58 1.13
N THR A 123 -4.04 -1.99 0.10
CA THR A 123 -4.71 -0.98 -0.74
C THR A 123 -5.91 -1.55 -1.48
N LYS A 124 -5.82 -2.77 -2.03
CA LYS A 124 -6.98 -3.47 -2.63
C LYS A 124 -8.10 -3.73 -1.62
N ALA A 125 -7.78 -4.06 -0.37
CA ALA A 125 -8.78 -4.26 0.67
C ALA A 125 -9.50 -2.94 1.02
N GLN A 126 -8.76 -1.83 1.11
CA GLN A 126 -9.34 -0.50 1.32
C GLN A 126 -10.23 -0.07 0.15
N GLN A 127 -9.79 -0.28 -1.09
CA GLN A 127 -10.60 0.01 -2.28
C GLN A 127 -11.92 -0.78 -2.26
N LYS A 128 -11.88 -2.09 -1.98
CA LYS A 128 -13.10 -2.91 -1.87
C LYS A 128 -14.04 -2.48 -0.75
N ARG A 129 -13.52 -1.90 0.33
CA ARG A 129 -14.35 -1.31 1.39
C ARG A 129 -15.05 -0.06 0.88
N ALA A 130 -14.31 0.84 0.23
CA ALA A 130 -14.85 2.06 -0.37
C ALA A 130 -15.92 1.77 -1.44
N GLU A 131 -15.70 0.78 -2.31
CA GLU A 131 -16.66 0.33 -3.34
C GLU A 131 -18.00 -0.15 -2.78
N ARG A 132 -18.06 -0.51 -1.48
CA ARG A 132 -19.29 -0.97 -0.81
C ARG A 132 -20.04 0.14 -0.10
N LEU A 133 -19.46 1.33 0.00
CA LEU A 133 -20.09 2.48 0.63
C LEU A 133 -21.04 3.17 -0.36
N SER A 134 -22.11 3.76 0.15
CA SER A 134 -22.96 4.65 -0.65
C SER A 134 -22.24 5.97 -0.89
N ASP A 135 -22.70 6.73 -1.90
CA ASP A 135 -22.14 8.05 -2.22
C ASP A 135 -22.24 9.00 -1.01
N GLU A 136 -23.32 8.93 -0.22
CA GLU A 136 -23.47 9.74 1.00
C GLU A 136 -22.50 9.32 2.12
N ALA A 137 -22.17 8.02 2.21
CA ALA A 137 -21.17 7.53 3.14
C ALA A 137 -19.76 7.96 2.71
N LEU A 138 -19.44 7.86 1.42
CA LEU A 138 -18.17 8.35 0.85
C LEU A 138 -17.99 9.86 1.09
N ALA A 139 -19.02 10.66 0.83
CA ALA A 139 -18.99 12.10 1.04
C ALA A 139 -18.70 12.49 2.50
N ARG A 140 -19.27 11.76 3.46
CA ARG A 140 -18.96 11.95 4.88
C ARG A 140 -17.49 11.66 5.20
N HIS A 141 -16.94 10.56 4.67
CA HIS A 141 -15.52 10.23 4.84
C HIS A 141 -14.57 11.28 4.22
N LEU A 142 -14.95 11.91 3.10
CA LEU A 142 -14.12 12.93 2.45
C LEU A 142 -14.05 14.23 3.27
N ASN A 143 -15.18 14.71 3.79
CA ASN A 143 -15.26 15.95 4.57
C ASN A 143 -14.38 15.92 5.84
N ASP A 144 -14.20 14.74 6.44
CA ASP A 144 -13.31 14.56 7.61
C ASP A 144 -11.82 14.56 7.22
N THR A 145 -11.50 14.24 5.96
CA THR A 145 -10.13 14.03 5.48
C THR A 145 -9.53 15.26 4.78
N GLU A 146 -10.36 16.16 4.23
CA GLU A 146 -9.90 17.36 3.49
C GLU A 146 -9.02 18.32 4.31
N LYS A 147 -9.02 18.20 5.64
CA LYS A 147 -8.20 19.02 6.55
C LYS A 147 -6.83 18.42 6.87
N GLN A 148 -6.54 17.20 6.41
CA GLN A 148 -5.33 16.46 6.79
C GLN A 148 -4.28 16.44 5.68
N LYS A 149 -2.99 16.48 6.07
CA LYS A 149 -1.86 16.36 5.14
C LYS A 149 -1.91 14.98 4.45
N ALA A 150 -1.58 14.92 3.17
CA ALA A 150 -1.54 13.64 2.45
C ALA A 150 -0.58 12.65 3.15
N ALA A 151 -1.10 11.47 3.50
CA ALA A 151 -0.29 10.38 4.04
C ALA A 151 0.70 9.90 2.97
N GLN A 152 1.94 9.66 3.38
CA GLN A 152 3.01 9.18 2.51
C GLN A 152 3.72 8.02 3.19
N ARG A 153 4.11 7.01 2.39
CA ARG A 153 4.80 5.81 2.87
C ARG A 153 5.80 5.28 1.84
N ASP A 154 6.97 4.88 2.33
CA ASP A 154 7.99 4.20 1.51
C ASP A 154 7.72 2.69 1.41
N VAL A 155 7.90 2.14 0.21
CA VAL A 155 7.64 0.73 -0.12
C VAL A 155 8.83 0.18 -0.91
N THR A 156 9.30 -1.01 -0.55
CA THR A 156 10.29 -1.75 -1.34
C THR A 156 9.60 -2.68 -2.33
N SER A 157 10.04 -2.65 -3.58
CA SER A 157 9.55 -3.55 -4.63
C SER A 157 10.71 -4.27 -5.32
N SER A 158 10.54 -5.57 -5.56
CA SER A 158 11.40 -6.32 -6.48
C SER A 158 10.91 -6.09 -7.91
N VAL A 159 11.75 -5.51 -8.77
CA VAL A 159 11.43 -5.26 -10.18
C VAL A 159 12.23 -6.22 -11.05
N TYR A 160 11.56 -6.89 -11.98
CA TYR A 160 12.23 -7.67 -13.01
C TYR A 160 12.94 -6.72 -13.98
N VAL A 161 14.26 -6.89 -14.12
CA VAL A 161 15.05 -6.17 -15.13
C VAL A 161 14.71 -6.77 -16.50
N ARG A 162 14.11 -5.96 -17.36
CA ARG A 162 13.74 -6.36 -18.72
C ARG A 162 14.85 -6.01 -19.69
N ASN A 163 15.06 -6.85 -20.69
CA ASN A 163 16.02 -6.66 -21.74
C ASN A 163 15.56 -5.53 -22.69
N PRO A 164 16.27 -4.38 -22.72
CA PRO A 164 15.85 -3.24 -23.51
C PRO A 164 15.84 -3.53 -25.02
N TYR A 165 16.66 -4.46 -25.49
CA TYR A 165 16.72 -4.86 -26.90
C TYR A 165 15.47 -5.65 -27.31
N VAL A 166 14.97 -6.52 -26.43
CA VAL A 166 13.72 -7.27 -26.67
C VAL A 166 12.53 -6.31 -26.73
N ALA A 167 12.46 -5.37 -25.79
CA ALA A 167 11.40 -4.36 -25.75
C ALA A 167 11.40 -3.47 -27.00
N GLU A 168 12.58 -2.95 -27.40
CA GLU A 168 12.71 -2.11 -28.59
C GLU A 168 12.40 -2.89 -29.87
N TYR A 169 12.88 -4.13 -30.00
CA TYR A 169 12.58 -4.99 -31.14
C TYR A 169 11.07 -5.22 -31.29
N ALA A 170 10.36 -5.55 -30.21
CA ALA A 170 8.92 -5.74 -30.24
C ALA A 170 8.17 -4.49 -30.72
N LYS A 171 8.57 -3.29 -30.25
CA LYS A 171 7.98 -2.02 -30.67
C LYS A 171 8.21 -1.73 -32.15
N ARG A 172 9.42 -1.98 -32.66
CA ARG A 172 9.74 -1.80 -34.09
C ARG A 172 9.00 -2.78 -34.98
N ARG A 173 8.94 -4.06 -34.60
CA ARG A 173 8.18 -5.10 -35.31
C ARG A 173 6.72 -4.68 -35.50
N ALA A 174 6.14 -4.03 -34.50
CA ALA A 174 4.75 -3.58 -34.51
C ALA A 174 4.47 -2.34 -35.39
N LYS A 175 5.51 -1.63 -35.87
CA LYS A 175 5.39 -0.48 -36.78
C LYS A 175 4.35 0.58 -36.34
N GLY A 176 4.27 0.84 -35.04
CA GLY A 176 3.34 1.80 -34.47
C GLY A 176 1.88 1.34 -34.42
N ILE A 177 1.59 0.07 -34.69
CA ILE A 177 0.26 -0.54 -34.59
C ILE A 177 0.22 -1.48 -33.37
N CYS A 178 -0.81 -1.36 -32.54
CA CYS A 178 -1.00 -2.24 -31.39
C CYS A 178 -1.24 -3.70 -31.85
N GLN A 179 -0.45 -4.64 -31.34
CA GLN A 179 -0.54 -6.05 -31.72
C GLN A 179 -1.77 -6.77 -31.13
N LEU A 180 -2.53 -6.13 -30.23
CA LEU A 180 -3.80 -6.68 -29.73
C LEU A 180 -5.03 -6.14 -30.48
N CYS A 181 -5.23 -4.82 -30.48
CA CYS A 181 -6.43 -4.22 -31.10
C CYS A 181 -6.28 -3.91 -32.59
N GLY A 182 -5.04 -3.93 -33.14
CA GLY A 182 -4.76 -3.59 -34.53
C GLY A 182 -4.88 -2.10 -34.85
N GLN A 183 -5.11 -1.24 -33.86
CA GLN A 183 -5.18 0.21 -34.04
C GLN A 183 -3.80 0.86 -33.96
N PRO A 184 -3.57 1.99 -34.64
CA PRO A 184 -2.38 2.81 -34.43
C PRO A 184 -2.18 3.19 -32.97
N ALA A 185 -0.93 3.47 -32.59
CA ALA A 185 -0.61 4.02 -31.29
C ALA A 185 -1.45 5.28 -31.03
N PRO A 186 -2.04 5.44 -29.84
CA PRO A 186 -2.99 6.52 -29.57
C PRO A 186 -2.34 7.90 -29.49
N PHE A 187 -1.02 7.96 -29.34
CA PHE A 187 -0.24 9.20 -29.33
C PHE A 187 1.23 8.89 -29.65
N CYS A 188 2.02 9.94 -29.85
CA CYS A 188 3.47 9.85 -30.02
C CYS A 188 4.21 10.29 -28.76
N ASP A 189 5.45 9.80 -28.57
CA ASP A 189 6.36 10.35 -27.57
C ASP A 189 6.88 11.74 -27.94
N GLN A 190 7.65 12.37 -27.05
CA GLN A 190 8.24 13.69 -27.28
C GLN A 190 9.15 13.77 -28.53
N LYS A 191 9.59 12.62 -29.07
CA LYS A 191 10.42 12.53 -30.28
C LYS A 191 9.58 12.23 -31.53
N GLY A 192 8.25 12.28 -31.43
CA GLY A 192 7.33 12.00 -32.53
C GLY A 192 7.19 10.52 -32.88
N ARG A 193 7.64 9.59 -32.03
CA ARG A 193 7.54 8.15 -32.29
C ARG A 193 6.22 7.60 -31.75
N PRO A 194 5.50 6.73 -32.49
CA PRO A 194 4.30 6.07 -31.99
C PRO A 194 4.52 5.39 -30.62
N TYR A 195 3.70 5.72 -29.62
CA TYR A 195 3.88 5.21 -28.26
C TYR A 195 3.20 3.84 -28.06
N LEU A 196 4.02 2.80 -27.91
CA LEU A 196 3.61 1.45 -27.54
C LEU A 196 4.42 0.95 -26.33
N GLU A 197 3.79 0.11 -25.52
CA GLU A 197 4.35 -0.52 -24.32
C GLU A 197 4.66 -2.00 -24.59
N SER A 198 5.77 -2.49 -24.05
CA SER A 198 6.14 -3.91 -24.19
C SER A 198 5.42 -4.74 -23.12
N HIS A 199 4.83 -5.85 -23.56
CA HIS A 199 4.09 -6.78 -22.72
C HIS A 199 4.55 -8.20 -22.97
N HIS A 200 4.98 -8.90 -21.92
CA HIS A 200 5.24 -10.33 -21.98
C HIS A 200 3.91 -11.09 -21.96
N ILE A 201 3.64 -11.93 -22.96
CA ILE A 201 2.40 -12.69 -23.10
C ILE A 201 2.28 -13.69 -21.95
N GLU A 202 3.34 -14.45 -21.71
CA GLU A 202 3.56 -15.16 -20.46
C GLU A 202 4.35 -14.25 -19.53
N TRP A 203 3.78 -13.89 -18.39
CA TRP A 203 4.36 -12.87 -17.53
C TRP A 203 5.66 -13.35 -16.90
N LEU A 204 6.66 -12.47 -16.78
CA LEU A 204 7.93 -12.77 -16.11
C LEU A 204 7.71 -13.26 -14.66
N SER A 205 6.73 -12.66 -13.95
CA SER A 205 6.36 -13.07 -12.59
C SER A 205 5.76 -14.48 -12.49
N GLN A 206 5.37 -15.08 -13.63
CA GLN A 206 4.85 -16.44 -13.74
C GLN A 206 5.85 -17.37 -14.43
N GLY A 207 7.12 -16.97 -14.58
CA GLY A 207 8.17 -17.77 -15.21
C GLY A 207 8.32 -17.59 -16.71
N GLY A 208 7.60 -16.64 -17.32
CA GLY A 208 7.74 -16.32 -18.74
C GLY A 208 9.14 -15.85 -19.09
N ALA A 209 9.62 -16.22 -20.28
CA ALA A 209 10.94 -15.83 -20.75
C ALA A 209 10.96 -14.39 -21.29
N ASP A 210 12.07 -13.69 -21.09
CA ASP A 210 12.29 -12.35 -21.65
C ASP A 210 12.84 -12.43 -23.08
N THR A 211 11.99 -12.84 -24.02
CA THR A 211 12.34 -13.08 -25.41
C THR A 211 11.40 -12.35 -26.38
N THR A 212 11.85 -12.16 -27.62
CA THR A 212 11.06 -11.54 -28.69
C THR A 212 9.82 -12.36 -29.07
N SER A 213 9.88 -13.68 -28.87
CA SER A 213 8.79 -14.65 -29.07
C SER A 213 7.78 -14.69 -27.92
N ASN A 214 8.05 -14.02 -26.80
CA ASN A 214 7.11 -13.88 -25.69
C ASN A 214 6.70 -12.41 -25.45
N THR A 215 7.19 -11.46 -26.26
CA THR A 215 6.96 -10.02 -26.03
C THR A 215 6.17 -9.41 -27.17
N ALA A 216 5.07 -8.72 -26.87
CA ALA A 216 4.24 -7.97 -27.80
C ALA A 216 4.30 -6.45 -27.50
N ALA A 217 4.04 -5.63 -28.52
CA ALA A 217 3.91 -4.18 -28.37
C ALA A 217 2.43 -3.75 -28.42
N LEU A 218 1.97 -3.13 -27.33
CA LEU A 218 0.56 -2.81 -27.09
C LEU A 218 0.36 -1.31 -26.88
N CYS A 219 -0.80 -0.78 -27.25
CA CYS A 219 -1.19 0.55 -26.79
C CYS A 219 -1.47 0.55 -25.27
N PRO A 220 -1.41 1.70 -24.59
CA PRO A 220 -1.64 1.78 -23.14
C PRO A 220 -2.95 1.14 -22.68
N ASN A 221 -4.02 1.30 -23.47
CA ASN A 221 -5.34 0.71 -23.15
C ASN A 221 -5.29 -0.83 -23.17
N CYS A 222 -4.73 -1.41 -24.24
CA CYS A 222 -4.59 -2.85 -24.38
C CYS A 222 -3.59 -3.43 -23.37
N HIS A 223 -2.49 -2.73 -23.11
CA HIS A 223 -1.53 -3.15 -22.09
C HIS A 223 -2.18 -3.21 -20.71
N LYS A 224 -2.93 -2.16 -20.32
CA LYS A 224 -3.65 -2.15 -19.03
C LYS A 224 -4.75 -3.21 -18.99
N LYS A 225 -5.48 -3.43 -20.09
CA LYS A 225 -6.46 -4.52 -20.22
C LYS A 225 -5.81 -5.88 -19.94
N MET A 226 -4.63 -6.14 -20.49
CA MET A 226 -3.93 -7.41 -20.22
C MET A 226 -3.57 -7.57 -18.74
N HIS A 227 -3.13 -6.51 -18.05
CA HIS A 227 -2.83 -6.57 -16.61
C HIS A 227 -4.08 -6.71 -15.71
N ILE A 228 -5.24 -6.23 -16.14
CA ILE A 228 -6.49 -6.28 -15.36
C ILE A 228 -7.31 -7.53 -15.67
N VAL A 229 -7.53 -7.83 -16.94
CA VAL A 229 -8.49 -8.83 -17.43
C VAL A 229 -7.78 -10.13 -17.82
N ASN A 230 -6.67 -10.04 -18.55
CA ASN A 230 -5.89 -11.18 -19.04
C ASN A 230 -6.74 -12.28 -19.74
N ASP A 231 -7.63 -11.88 -20.66
CA ASP A 231 -8.55 -12.81 -21.34
C ASP A 231 -7.77 -13.84 -22.20
N PRO A 232 -8.05 -15.16 -22.08
CA PRO A 232 -7.40 -16.18 -22.88
C PRO A 232 -7.48 -15.96 -24.40
N LYS A 233 -8.55 -15.35 -24.90
CA LYS A 233 -8.71 -15.01 -26.33
C LYS A 233 -7.73 -13.92 -26.75
N ASP A 234 -7.50 -12.93 -25.89
CA ASP A 234 -6.52 -11.86 -26.14
C ASP A 234 -5.09 -12.45 -26.13
N VAL A 235 -4.79 -13.35 -25.18
CA VAL A 235 -3.50 -14.07 -25.11
C VAL A 235 -3.24 -14.84 -26.41
N GLN A 236 -4.24 -15.58 -26.92
CA GLN A 236 -4.12 -16.31 -28.18
C GLN A 236 -3.89 -15.37 -29.37
N LYS A 237 -4.61 -14.24 -29.42
CA LYS A 237 -4.44 -13.22 -30.45
C LYS A 237 -3.02 -12.63 -30.44
N LEU A 238 -2.46 -12.37 -29.26
CA LEU A 238 -1.08 -11.91 -29.13
C LEU A 238 -0.09 -12.93 -29.64
N ARG A 239 -0.26 -14.22 -29.29
CA ARG A 239 0.62 -15.29 -29.79
C ARG A 239 0.62 -15.36 -31.31
N ALA A 240 -0.54 -15.20 -31.94
CA ALA A 240 -0.64 -15.17 -33.41
C ALA A 240 -0.01 -13.91 -34.04
N ALA A 241 0.01 -12.79 -33.33
CA ALA A 241 0.48 -11.50 -33.86
C ALA A 241 1.99 -11.27 -33.75
N ILE A 242 2.73 -12.15 -33.05
CA ILE A 242 4.18 -11.99 -32.81
C ILE A 242 5.06 -13.02 -33.54
N ILE A 243 4.43 -13.92 -34.31
CA ILE A 243 5.07 -14.90 -35.19
C ILE A 243 5.52 -14.20 -36.48
#